data_AF-A0A8S0W1X3-F1
#
_entry.id   AF-A0A8S0W1X3-F1
#
_cell.length_a   1.000
_cell.length_b   1.000
_cell.length_c   1.000
_cell.angle_alpha   90.00
_cell.angle_beta   90.00
_cell.angle_gamma   90.00
#
_symmetry.space_group_name_H-M   'P 1'
#
loop_
_entity.id
_entity.type
_entity.pdbx_description
1 polymer ?
#
loop_
_entity_poly.entity_id
_entity_poly.type
_entity_poly.pdbx_seq_one_letter_code
_entity_poly.pdbx_strand_id
1 'polypeptide(L)'
;MGDDHTPIEFSCILGSDGKHTIRFTLEPLSGVDGSPTPSRTWINALHEFSSIGNVQEFDTDWALTCFEMLVFEGNNVPKQKPLHSSQFSIGADFTHDGIVGKAYFLPHLRSQATGISQMDLVTSCMNELDLGSQWKIVASYFTEKVPHLDATPDIVAVDCVHKSKNRAKIYVRCNASSLNEITEVFTLGQRLKGLLINKAIEMIEEVWRQLFVGKNDDQRLESNNPDHFASRFVLYFELAPGREIPFPKLYIPIRHYCQNDALVGEALEQLYKEKYGIKETHLRDIQSAL
;
A
#
# COMPACT_ATOMS: atom_id res chain seq x y z
N MET A 1 11.43 1.94 -6.12
CA MET A 1 10.17 2.10 -5.35
C MET A 1 9.28 3.19 -5.91
N GLY A 2 9.75 4.45 -5.97
CA GLY A 2 9.01 5.52 -6.63
C GLY A 2 9.10 5.43 -8.15
N ASP A 3 8.23 6.17 -8.82
CA ASP A 3 8.23 6.33 -10.28
C ASP A 3 9.50 6.99 -10.83
N ASP A 4 10.28 7.66 -9.97
CA ASP A 4 11.57 8.27 -10.30
C ASP A 4 12.77 7.31 -10.10
N HIS A 5 12.48 6.04 -9.78
CA HIS A 5 13.46 4.99 -9.51
C HIS A 5 14.40 5.26 -8.33
N THR A 6 14.11 6.25 -7.48
CA THR A 6 14.87 6.46 -6.26
C THR A 6 14.57 5.35 -5.23
N PRO A 7 15.55 5.02 -4.37
CA PRO A 7 15.39 3.96 -3.39
C PRO A 7 14.62 4.41 -2.15
N ILE A 8 14.25 5.68 -2.00
CA ILE A 8 13.61 6.21 -0.79
C ILE A 8 12.41 7.08 -1.16
N GLU A 9 11.32 6.95 -0.40
CA GLU A 9 10.14 7.79 -0.53
C GLU A 9 9.69 8.25 0.86
N PHE A 10 9.44 9.55 1.01
CA PHE A 10 8.81 10.11 2.20
C PHE A 10 7.30 10.24 1.99
N SER A 11 6.52 9.97 3.03
CA SER A 11 5.09 10.24 3.03
C SER A 11 4.66 10.94 4.31
N CYS A 12 3.60 11.74 4.21
CA CYS A 12 3.03 12.47 5.32
C CYS A 12 1.58 12.02 5.53
N ILE A 13 1.24 11.63 6.75
CA ILE A 13 -0.16 11.51 7.16
C ILE A 13 -0.62 12.87 7.62
N LEU A 14 -1.66 13.37 6.98
CA LEU A 14 -2.39 14.54 7.43
C LEU A 14 -3.50 14.09 8.39
N GLY A 15 -3.38 14.46 9.66
CA GLY A 15 -4.35 14.14 10.70
C GLY A 15 -5.51 15.13 10.71
N SER A 16 -6.71 14.66 11.04
CA SER A 16 -7.89 15.51 11.20
C SER A 16 -7.79 16.51 12.36
N ASP A 17 -6.82 16.30 13.26
CA ASP A 17 -6.49 17.21 14.37
C ASP A 17 -5.38 18.21 14.00
N GLY A 18 -4.99 18.27 12.72
CA GLY A 18 -3.92 19.11 12.21
C GLY A 18 -2.51 18.61 12.55
N LYS A 19 -2.37 17.44 13.20
CA LYS A 19 -1.05 16.83 13.42
C LYS A 19 -0.61 16.08 12.18
N HIS A 20 0.69 16.02 11.96
CA HIS A 20 1.28 15.34 10.82
C HIS A 20 2.23 14.25 11.29
N THR A 21 2.20 13.11 10.62
CA THR A 21 3.14 12.00 10.87
C THR A 21 3.96 11.76 9.62
N ILE A 22 5.27 11.96 9.72
CA ILE A 22 6.20 11.65 8.64
C ILE A 22 6.54 10.16 8.69
N ARG A 23 6.67 9.59 7.50
CA ARG A 23 7.08 8.22 7.26
C ARG A 23 8.10 8.18 6.17
N PHE A 24 8.86 7.10 6.13
CA PHE A 24 9.62 6.76 4.94
C PHE A 24 9.42 5.29 4.58
N THR A 25 9.63 5.02 3.30
CA THR A 25 9.92 3.69 2.78
C THR A 25 11.28 3.78 2.11
N LEU A 26 12.09 2.72 2.19
CA LEU A 26 13.42 2.59 1.62
C LEU A 26 13.60 1.18 1.05
N GLU A 27 14.13 1.05 -0.16
CA GLU A 27 14.64 -0.21 -0.70
C GLU A 27 16.15 -0.25 -0.46
N PRO A 28 16.68 -1.18 0.34
CA PRO A 28 18.11 -1.25 0.59
C PRO A 28 18.87 -1.76 -0.64
N LEU A 29 19.68 -0.89 -1.24
CA LEU A 29 20.47 -1.17 -2.44
C LEU A 29 21.97 -1.27 -2.13
N SER A 30 22.69 -1.98 -3.00
CA SER A 30 24.14 -2.12 -2.95
C SER A 30 24.79 -0.75 -3.19
N GLY A 31 25.62 -0.30 -2.25
CA GLY A 31 26.37 0.95 -2.39
C GLY A 31 27.44 0.92 -3.51
N VAL A 32 27.66 -0.23 -4.14
CA VAL A 32 28.66 -0.40 -5.21
C VAL A 32 28.03 -0.18 -6.59
N ASP A 33 26.87 -0.76 -6.83
CA ASP A 33 26.27 -0.85 -8.17
C ASP A 33 24.76 -0.56 -8.21
N GLY A 34 24.15 -0.22 -7.06
CA GLY A 34 22.73 0.05 -6.95
C GLY A 34 21.84 -1.19 -7.14
N SER A 35 22.41 -2.39 -7.18
CA SER A 35 21.63 -3.62 -7.28
C SER A 35 20.84 -3.90 -5.99
N PRO A 36 19.68 -4.59 -6.06
CA PRO A 36 19.00 -5.07 -4.86
C PRO A 36 19.93 -5.88 -3.97
N THR A 37 19.97 -5.58 -2.68
CA THR A 37 20.84 -6.33 -1.76
C THR A 37 20.26 -7.71 -1.42
N PRO A 38 21.07 -8.68 -0.98
CA PRO A 38 20.56 -9.95 -0.50
C PRO A 38 19.69 -9.79 0.76
N SER A 39 18.76 -10.71 0.97
CA SER A 39 17.82 -10.76 2.10
C SER A 39 18.43 -10.52 3.49
N ARG A 40 19.58 -11.13 3.77
CA ARG A 40 20.33 -10.98 5.03
C ARG A 40 20.65 -9.51 5.35
N THR A 41 20.84 -8.68 4.33
CA THR A 41 21.14 -7.25 4.50
C THR A 41 19.91 -6.51 5.03
N TRP A 42 18.74 -6.84 4.51
CA TRP A 42 17.48 -6.21 4.87
C TRP A 42 17.00 -6.57 6.27
N ILE A 43 17.15 -7.85 6.65
CA ILE A 43 16.78 -8.33 7.99
C ILE A 43 17.60 -7.60 9.06
N ASN A 44 18.91 -7.45 8.84
CA ASN A 44 19.77 -6.69 9.74
C ASN A 44 19.34 -5.21 9.83
N ALA A 45 19.01 -4.57 8.70
CA ALA A 45 18.52 -3.20 8.68
C ALA A 45 17.20 -3.03 9.46
N LEU A 46 16.29 -4.00 9.37
CA LEU A 46 15.07 -4.01 10.20
C LEU A 46 15.41 -4.12 11.69
N HIS A 47 16.33 -5.01 12.07
CA HIS A 47 16.75 -5.14 13.47
C HIS A 47 17.38 -3.86 14.01
N GLU A 48 18.07 -3.06 13.19
CA GLU A 48 18.59 -1.76 13.62
C GLU A 48 17.47 -0.81 14.09
N PHE A 49 16.25 -0.89 13.54
CA PHE A 49 15.12 -0.08 14.02
C PHE A 49 14.74 -0.39 15.47
N SER A 50 15.01 -1.61 15.97
CA SER A 50 14.79 -1.94 17.38
C SER A 50 15.64 -1.09 18.34
N SER A 51 16.74 -0.53 17.84
CA SER A 51 17.63 0.34 18.62
C SER A 51 17.21 1.82 18.60
N ILE A 52 16.22 2.20 17.78
CA ILE A 52 15.81 3.59 17.57
C ILE A 52 14.52 3.89 18.34
N GLY A 53 14.69 4.35 19.59
CA GLY A 53 13.61 4.74 20.50
C GLY A 53 13.18 3.61 21.45
N ASN A 54 12.12 3.85 22.22
CA ASN A 54 11.61 2.89 23.22
C ASN A 54 10.48 2.04 22.63
N VAL A 55 10.76 1.33 21.54
CA VAL A 55 9.78 0.43 20.92
C VAL A 55 9.68 -0.83 21.76
N GLN A 56 8.78 -0.81 22.75
CA GLN A 56 8.43 -2.03 23.47
C GLN A 56 7.81 -3.00 22.47
N GLU A 57 8.27 -4.26 22.48
CA GLU A 57 7.72 -5.36 21.67
C GLU A 57 8.10 -5.39 20.17
N PHE A 58 9.30 -4.91 19.81
CA PHE A 58 9.86 -5.15 18.48
C PHE A 58 9.99 -6.65 18.18
N ASP A 59 9.49 -7.07 17.03
CA ASP A 59 9.42 -8.48 16.61
C ASP A 59 9.42 -8.54 15.08
N THR A 60 10.15 -9.49 14.50
CA THR A 60 10.29 -9.66 13.05
C THR A 60 9.73 -10.98 12.53
N ASP A 61 9.07 -11.78 13.36
CA ASP A 61 8.61 -13.12 12.99
C ASP A 61 7.70 -13.09 11.75
N TRP A 62 6.71 -12.20 11.72
CA TRP A 62 5.84 -12.03 10.54
C TRP A 62 6.59 -11.56 9.30
N ALA A 63 7.64 -10.73 9.47
CA ALA A 63 8.48 -10.29 8.36
C ALA A 63 9.30 -11.46 7.80
N LEU A 64 9.84 -12.32 8.66
CA LEU A 64 10.57 -13.53 8.27
C LEU A 64 9.66 -14.52 7.55
N THR A 65 8.46 -14.79 8.08
CA THR A 65 7.47 -15.65 7.41
C THR A 65 7.08 -15.09 6.04
N CYS A 66 6.75 -13.80 5.94
CA CYS A 66 6.44 -13.18 4.65
C CYS A 66 7.62 -13.27 3.68
N PHE A 67 8.84 -13.05 4.16
CA PHE A 67 10.05 -13.16 3.37
C PHE A 67 10.19 -14.56 2.75
N GLU A 68 10.17 -15.60 3.59
CA GLU A 68 10.30 -17.00 3.17
C GLU A 68 9.20 -17.47 2.22
N MET A 69 8.02 -16.87 2.31
CA MET A 69 6.83 -17.24 1.53
C MET A 69 6.68 -16.46 0.23
N LEU A 70 7.14 -15.21 0.17
CA LEU A 70 6.82 -14.27 -0.91
C LEU A 70 8.03 -13.83 -1.73
N VAL A 71 9.25 -13.84 -1.17
CA VAL A 71 10.46 -13.41 -1.88
C VAL A 71 11.12 -14.59 -2.59
N PHE A 72 11.76 -14.33 -3.73
CA PHE A 72 12.54 -15.31 -4.47
C PHE A 72 14.04 -15.08 -4.31
N GLU A 73 14.76 -16.09 -3.81
CA GLU A 73 16.22 -16.07 -3.61
C GLU A 73 16.99 -17.01 -4.56
N GLY A 74 16.34 -17.53 -5.61
CA GLY A 74 16.98 -18.46 -6.52
C GLY A 74 17.85 -17.79 -7.58
N ASN A 75 18.81 -18.56 -8.11
CA ASN A 75 19.65 -18.14 -9.25
C ASN A 75 18.94 -18.27 -10.61
N ASN A 76 17.71 -18.80 -10.64
CA ASN A 76 16.98 -18.99 -11.89
C ASN A 76 16.48 -17.64 -12.40
N VAL A 77 16.94 -17.27 -13.60
CA VAL A 77 16.43 -16.10 -14.31
C VAL A 77 14.96 -16.36 -14.66
N PRO A 78 14.02 -15.47 -14.28
CA PRO A 78 12.63 -15.58 -14.69
C PRO A 78 12.53 -15.79 -16.21
N LYS A 79 11.62 -16.67 -16.66
CA LYS A 79 11.45 -16.98 -18.09
C LYS A 79 11.10 -15.75 -18.93
N GLN A 80 10.53 -14.73 -18.31
CA GLN A 80 10.18 -13.45 -18.91
C GLN A 80 10.90 -12.32 -18.17
N LYS A 81 11.28 -11.26 -18.89
CA LYS A 81 11.89 -10.08 -18.26
C LYS A 81 10.89 -9.45 -17.28
N PRO A 82 11.21 -9.32 -15.99
CA PRO A 82 10.31 -8.70 -15.03
C PRO A 82 10.17 -7.20 -15.31
N LEU A 83 9.04 -6.64 -14.92
CA LEU A 83 8.74 -5.21 -15.04
C LEU A 83 9.65 -4.35 -14.14
N HIS A 84 9.92 -4.85 -12.93
CA HIS A 84 10.91 -4.32 -12.00
C HIS A 84 11.52 -5.47 -11.17
N SER A 85 12.71 -5.24 -10.60
CA SER A 85 13.44 -6.22 -9.79
C SER A 85 13.22 -6.09 -8.28
N SER A 86 12.57 -5.03 -7.81
CA SER A 86 12.33 -4.79 -6.39
C SER A 86 11.44 -5.87 -5.78
N GLN A 87 11.94 -6.60 -4.78
CA GLN A 87 11.17 -7.62 -4.06
C GLN A 87 10.82 -7.22 -2.63
N PHE A 88 11.48 -6.18 -2.12
CA PHE A 88 11.41 -5.85 -0.70
C PHE A 88 11.73 -4.38 -0.46
N SER A 89 11.04 -3.82 0.54
CA SER A 89 11.37 -2.50 1.10
C SER A 89 11.17 -2.50 2.61
N ILE A 90 11.92 -1.65 3.32
CA ILE A 90 11.66 -1.31 4.72
C ILE A 90 10.92 0.01 4.80
N GLY A 91 10.12 0.21 5.83
CA GLY A 91 9.56 1.51 6.13
C GLY A 91 9.41 1.74 7.61
N ALA A 92 9.06 2.96 7.97
CA ALA A 92 9.03 3.38 9.36
C ALA A 92 8.09 4.57 9.55
N ASP A 93 7.35 4.54 10.65
CA ASP A 93 6.60 5.71 11.12
C ASP A 93 7.44 6.43 12.17
N PHE A 94 7.69 7.72 11.98
CA PHE A 94 8.29 8.56 13.01
C PHE A 94 7.20 8.92 14.02
N THR A 95 7.23 8.26 15.18
CA THR A 95 6.31 8.53 16.30
C THR A 95 7.01 9.34 17.38
N HIS A 96 6.26 9.87 18.35
CA HIS A 96 6.84 10.56 19.49
C HIS A 96 7.71 9.67 20.40
N ASP A 97 7.47 8.35 20.39
CA ASP A 97 8.14 7.37 21.27
C ASP A 97 9.29 6.62 20.58
N GLY A 98 9.47 6.80 19.27
CA GLY A 98 10.44 6.07 18.46
C GLY A 98 9.93 5.71 17.06
N ILE A 99 10.55 4.71 16.45
CA ILE A 99 10.23 4.29 15.08
C ILE A 99 9.45 2.96 15.09
N VAL A 100 8.29 2.93 14.46
CA VAL A 100 7.57 1.66 14.20
C VAL A 100 7.95 1.15 12.82
N GLY A 101 8.88 0.19 12.80
CA GLY A 101 9.36 -0.49 11.60
C GLY A 101 8.28 -1.27 10.85
N LYS A 102 8.45 -1.38 9.53
CA LYS A 102 7.58 -2.09 8.60
C LYS A 102 8.41 -2.79 7.56
N ALA A 103 7.94 -3.94 7.11
CA ALA A 103 8.52 -4.71 6.02
C ALA A 103 7.49 -4.87 4.90
N TYR A 104 7.91 -4.63 3.66
CA TYR A 104 7.09 -4.72 2.45
C TYR A 104 7.67 -5.78 1.52
N PHE A 105 6.82 -6.62 0.94
CA PHE A 105 7.19 -7.78 0.12
C PHE A 105 6.42 -7.76 -1.20
N LEU A 106 7.13 -7.92 -2.32
CA LEU A 106 6.55 -7.95 -3.66
C LEU A 106 6.69 -9.37 -4.23
N PRO A 107 5.58 -10.13 -4.39
CA PRO A 107 5.63 -11.57 -4.71
C PRO A 107 5.80 -11.89 -6.20
N HIS A 108 5.86 -10.88 -7.08
CA HIS A 108 5.82 -11.05 -8.54
C HIS A 108 6.99 -11.87 -9.08
N LEU A 109 8.22 -11.67 -8.59
CA LEU A 109 9.37 -12.48 -9.06
C LEU A 109 9.25 -13.94 -8.62
N ARG A 110 8.79 -14.21 -7.40
CA ARG A 110 8.52 -15.57 -6.93
C ARG A 110 7.41 -16.22 -7.73
N SER A 111 6.36 -15.45 -8.05
CA SER A 111 5.27 -15.93 -8.91
C SER A 111 5.79 -16.33 -10.29
N GLN A 112 6.60 -15.48 -10.92
CA GLN A 112 7.21 -15.78 -12.23
C GLN A 112 8.15 -16.98 -12.21
N ALA A 113 8.96 -17.13 -11.15
CA ALA A 113 9.94 -18.20 -11.04
C ALA A 113 9.30 -19.57 -10.74
N THR A 114 8.23 -19.59 -9.94
CA THR A 114 7.57 -20.83 -9.49
C THR A 114 6.37 -21.23 -10.34
N GLY A 115 5.77 -20.28 -11.08
CA GLY A 115 4.52 -20.48 -11.81
C GLY A 115 3.26 -20.46 -10.91
N ILE A 116 3.42 -20.22 -9.61
CA ILE A 116 2.30 -20.05 -8.67
C ILE A 116 1.82 -18.61 -8.75
N SER A 117 0.51 -18.37 -8.81
CA SER A 117 -0.03 -17.01 -8.92
C SER A 117 0.29 -16.17 -7.67
N GLN A 118 0.38 -14.84 -7.81
CA GLN A 118 0.52 -13.94 -6.66
C GLN A 118 -0.65 -14.09 -5.67
N MET A 119 -1.86 -14.34 -6.18
CA MET A 119 -3.03 -14.62 -5.35
C MET A 119 -2.84 -15.86 -4.47
N ASP A 120 -2.31 -16.95 -5.02
CA ASP A 120 -2.09 -18.21 -4.28
C ASP A 120 -0.91 -18.11 -3.30
N LEU A 121 0.18 -17.41 -3.70
CA LEU A 121 1.32 -17.14 -2.81
C LEU A 121 0.88 -16.34 -1.58
N VAL A 122 0.16 -15.24 -1.79
CA VAL A 122 -0.36 -14.41 -0.69
C VAL A 122 -1.40 -15.17 0.12
N THR A 123 -2.26 -15.97 -0.50
CA THR A 123 -3.23 -16.81 0.24
C THR A 123 -2.53 -17.79 1.18
N SER A 124 -1.49 -18.46 0.68
CA SER A 124 -0.69 -19.39 1.50
C SER A 124 0.01 -18.64 2.64
N CYS A 125 0.56 -17.45 2.37
CA CYS A 125 1.18 -16.60 3.39
C CYS A 125 0.20 -16.17 4.47
N MET A 126 -1.00 -15.72 4.10
CA MET A 126 -2.01 -15.32 5.08
C MET A 126 -2.53 -16.50 5.89
N ASN A 127 -2.57 -17.72 5.34
CA ASN A 127 -2.88 -18.92 6.13
C ASN A 127 -1.81 -19.20 7.19
N GLU A 128 -0.53 -19.09 6.84
CA GLU A 128 0.59 -19.27 7.78
C GLU A 128 0.59 -18.23 8.91
N LEU A 129 0.13 -17.01 8.62
CA LEU A 129 -0.01 -15.94 9.63
C LEU A 129 -1.31 -16.00 10.45
N ASP A 130 -2.12 -17.05 10.32
CA ASP A 130 -3.46 -17.17 10.93
C ASP A 130 -4.46 -16.07 10.50
N LEU A 131 -4.28 -15.49 9.31
CA LEU A 131 -5.12 -14.44 8.71
C LEU A 131 -5.95 -14.93 7.50
N GLY A 132 -5.86 -16.22 7.18
CA GLY A 132 -6.47 -16.83 5.99
C GLY A 132 -7.98 -16.61 5.87
N SER A 133 -8.71 -16.63 6.97
CA SER A 133 -10.17 -16.41 6.99
C SER A 133 -10.55 -14.99 6.56
N GLN A 134 -9.84 -13.98 7.07
CA GLN A 134 -10.05 -12.58 6.69
C GLN A 134 -9.62 -12.35 5.23
N TRP A 135 -8.47 -12.91 4.84
CA TRP A 135 -7.97 -12.81 3.47
C TRP A 135 -8.93 -13.44 2.47
N LYS A 136 -9.55 -14.58 2.80
CA LYS A 136 -10.53 -15.26 1.94
C LYS A 136 -11.71 -14.35 1.57
N ILE A 137 -12.14 -13.45 2.46
CA ILE A 137 -13.21 -12.48 2.17
C ILE A 137 -12.81 -11.56 1.01
N VAL A 138 -11.55 -11.15 0.97
CA VAL A 138 -10.96 -10.30 -0.08
C VAL A 138 -10.71 -11.11 -1.35
N ALA A 139 -9.94 -12.19 -1.25
CA ALA A 139 -9.51 -13.00 -2.40
C ALA A 139 -10.71 -13.52 -3.20
N SER A 140 -11.70 -14.12 -2.52
CA SER A 140 -12.89 -14.65 -3.19
C SER A 140 -13.75 -13.58 -3.86
N TYR A 141 -13.72 -12.33 -3.39
CA TYR A 141 -14.43 -11.25 -4.08
C TYR A 141 -13.78 -10.99 -5.44
N PHE A 142 -12.47 -10.82 -5.48
CA PHE A 142 -11.74 -10.58 -6.71
C PHE A 142 -11.78 -11.77 -7.67
N THR A 143 -11.60 -12.99 -7.18
CA THR A 143 -11.53 -14.17 -8.05
C THR A 143 -12.91 -14.66 -8.51
N GLU A 144 -13.96 -14.50 -7.71
CA GLU A 144 -15.29 -15.07 -8.01
C GLU A 144 -16.32 -14.03 -8.47
N LYS A 145 -16.23 -12.78 -8.01
CA LYS A 145 -17.23 -11.74 -8.30
C LYS A 145 -16.77 -10.76 -9.36
N VAL A 146 -15.52 -10.33 -9.30
CA VAL A 146 -14.98 -9.33 -10.22
C VAL A 146 -13.69 -9.78 -10.94
N PRO A 147 -13.64 -11.00 -11.52
CA PRO A 147 -12.43 -11.47 -12.21
C PRO A 147 -12.04 -10.59 -13.41
N HIS A 148 -13.01 -9.88 -13.99
CA HIS A 148 -12.80 -8.94 -15.09
C HIS A 148 -11.95 -7.71 -14.69
N LEU A 149 -11.79 -7.43 -13.39
CA LEU A 149 -10.95 -6.33 -12.91
C LEU A 149 -9.46 -6.68 -12.85
N ASP A 150 -9.07 -7.93 -13.17
CA ASP A 150 -7.66 -8.37 -13.25
C ASP A 150 -6.87 -8.00 -11.97
N ALA A 151 -7.48 -8.26 -10.82
CA ALA A 151 -6.95 -7.82 -9.54
C ALA A 151 -5.82 -8.75 -9.05
N THR A 152 -4.69 -8.15 -8.68
CA THR A 152 -3.49 -8.88 -8.27
C THR A 152 -2.95 -8.33 -6.95
N PRO A 153 -2.63 -9.18 -5.95
CA PRO A 153 -1.88 -8.77 -4.77
C PRO A 153 -0.45 -8.37 -5.15
N ASP A 154 -0.17 -7.09 -5.07
CA ASP A 154 1.07 -6.46 -5.54
C ASP A 154 2.11 -6.32 -4.42
N ILE A 155 1.65 -5.98 -3.21
CA ILE A 155 2.51 -5.79 -2.04
C ILE A 155 1.84 -6.42 -0.81
N VAL A 156 2.61 -7.14 0.01
CA VAL A 156 2.23 -7.50 1.38
C VAL A 156 3.13 -6.71 2.32
N ALA A 157 2.53 -6.01 3.28
CA ALA A 157 3.27 -5.30 4.32
C ALA A 157 2.89 -5.76 5.72
N VAL A 158 3.86 -5.87 6.61
CA VAL A 158 3.65 -6.18 8.03
C VAL A 158 4.41 -5.18 8.90
N ASP A 159 3.91 -4.96 10.12
CA ASP A 159 4.59 -4.13 11.11
C ASP A 159 5.68 -4.99 11.81
N CYS A 160 6.75 -4.39 12.33
CA CYS A 160 7.81 -5.08 13.09
C CYS A 160 7.50 -5.07 14.60
N VAL A 161 6.38 -5.68 14.96
CA VAL A 161 5.85 -5.73 16.33
C VAL A 161 5.31 -7.13 16.66
N HIS A 162 5.20 -7.45 17.94
CA HIS A 162 4.69 -8.74 18.41
C HIS A 162 3.38 -9.14 17.73
N LYS A 163 3.25 -10.42 17.36
CA LYS A 163 2.15 -10.95 16.55
C LYS A 163 0.74 -10.51 17.00
N SER A 164 0.49 -10.40 18.31
CA SER A 164 -0.83 -10.01 18.84
C SER A 164 -1.23 -8.56 18.54
N LYS A 165 -0.26 -7.71 18.20
CA LYS A 165 -0.46 -6.31 17.78
C LYS A 165 -0.17 -6.09 16.29
N ASN A 166 0.32 -7.12 15.61
CA ASN A 166 0.73 -7.04 14.22
C ASN A 166 -0.47 -7.06 13.28
N ARG A 167 -0.27 -6.55 12.06
CA ARG A 167 -1.30 -6.41 11.04
C ARG A 167 -0.66 -6.58 9.67
N ALA A 168 -1.27 -7.41 8.83
CA ALA A 168 -0.88 -7.56 7.44
C ALA A 168 -1.70 -6.63 6.57
N LYS A 169 -1.06 -5.88 5.69
CA LYS A 169 -1.71 -5.02 4.69
C LYS A 169 -1.42 -5.61 3.32
N ILE A 170 -2.45 -6.05 2.63
CA ILE A 170 -2.32 -6.62 1.29
C ILE A 170 -2.81 -5.59 0.29
N TYR A 171 -1.89 -5.02 -0.47
CA TYR A 171 -2.13 -4.07 -1.53
C TYR A 171 -2.55 -4.83 -2.78
N VAL A 172 -3.79 -4.66 -3.19
CA VAL A 172 -4.37 -5.25 -4.38
C VAL A 172 -4.50 -4.17 -5.44
N ARG A 173 -3.83 -4.37 -6.56
CA ARG A 173 -3.94 -3.52 -7.74
C ARG A 173 -5.01 -4.09 -8.66
N CYS A 174 -5.91 -3.25 -9.17
CA CYS A 174 -6.99 -3.70 -10.06
C CYS A 174 -7.34 -2.64 -11.11
N ASN A 175 -8.13 -3.03 -12.11
CA ASN A 175 -8.52 -2.15 -13.21
C ASN A 175 -9.72 -1.24 -12.91
N ALA A 176 -10.26 -1.25 -11.69
CA ALA A 176 -11.30 -0.29 -11.32
C ALA A 176 -10.78 1.15 -11.49
N SER A 177 -11.56 1.99 -12.18
CA SER A 177 -11.15 3.37 -12.45
C SER A 177 -12.30 4.39 -12.50
N SER A 178 -13.53 3.99 -12.17
CA SER A 178 -14.64 4.92 -11.87
C SER A 178 -14.93 4.96 -10.36
N LEU A 179 -15.63 6.00 -9.90
CA LEU A 179 -16.00 6.13 -8.49
C LEU A 179 -16.88 4.95 -8.03
N ASN A 180 -17.83 4.54 -8.86
CA ASN A 180 -18.72 3.43 -8.56
C ASN A 180 -17.96 2.10 -8.49
N GLU A 181 -17.08 1.80 -9.44
CA GLU A 181 -16.22 0.60 -9.40
C GLU A 181 -15.34 0.60 -8.14
N ILE A 182 -14.71 1.73 -7.83
CA ILE A 182 -13.84 1.87 -6.66
C ILE A 182 -14.62 1.67 -5.37
N THR A 183 -15.84 2.23 -5.26
CA THR A 183 -16.71 2.07 -4.09
C THR A 183 -17.19 0.63 -3.93
N GLU A 184 -17.52 -0.04 -5.03
CA GLU A 184 -17.91 -1.44 -5.02
C GLU A 184 -16.75 -2.33 -4.54
N VAL A 185 -15.54 -2.12 -5.07
CA VAL A 185 -14.34 -2.85 -4.67
C VAL A 185 -13.94 -2.54 -3.22
N PHE A 186 -14.03 -1.28 -2.80
CA PHE A 186 -13.71 -0.84 -1.44
C PHE A 186 -14.61 -1.53 -0.41
N THR A 187 -15.89 -1.75 -0.74
CA THR A 187 -16.84 -2.50 0.11
C THR A 187 -16.81 -4.01 -0.10
N LEU A 188 -15.98 -4.50 -1.02
CA LEU A 188 -15.97 -5.88 -1.49
C LEU A 188 -17.37 -6.37 -1.88
N GLY A 189 -18.10 -5.55 -2.66
CA GLY A 189 -19.47 -5.82 -3.05
C GLY A 189 -20.41 -5.92 -1.84
N GLN A 190 -20.33 -4.94 -0.95
CA GLN A 190 -21.11 -4.90 0.30
C GLN A 190 -20.78 -6.01 1.31
N ARG A 191 -19.66 -6.74 1.18
CA ARG A 191 -19.21 -7.65 2.25
C ARG A 191 -18.70 -6.88 3.47
N LEU A 192 -18.15 -5.69 3.25
CA LEU A 192 -17.73 -4.77 4.31
C LEU A 192 -18.82 -3.71 4.50
N LYS A 193 -19.34 -3.60 5.72
CA LYS A 193 -20.42 -2.69 6.09
C LYS A 193 -20.18 -2.08 7.46
N GLY A 194 -20.93 -1.02 7.75
CA GLY A 194 -20.97 -0.38 9.07
C GLY A 194 -20.59 1.09 9.01
N LEU A 195 -20.75 1.78 10.14
CA LEU A 195 -20.60 3.23 10.21
C LEU A 195 -19.22 3.72 9.72
N LEU A 196 -18.15 2.98 10.03
CA LEU A 196 -16.80 3.35 9.60
C LEU A 196 -16.61 3.19 8.09
N ILE A 197 -17.18 2.15 7.49
CA ILE A 197 -17.13 1.94 6.04
C ILE A 197 -17.93 3.02 5.32
N ASN A 198 -19.13 3.35 5.80
CA ASN A 198 -19.94 4.42 5.21
C ASN A 198 -19.22 5.78 5.24
N LYS A 199 -18.62 6.14 6.39
CA LYS A 199 -17.81 7.37 6.51
C LYS A 199 -16.59 7.38 5.58
N ALA A 200 -15.97 6.22 5.35
CA ALA A 200 -14.86 6.12 4.42
C ALA A 200 -15.32 6.29 2.97
N ILE A 201 -16.49 5.76 2.59
CA ILE A 201 -17.10 5.98 1.27
C ILE A 201 -17.41 7.47 1.07
N GLU A 202 -18.07 8.11 2.04
CA GLU A 202 -18.34 9.56 1.99
C GLU A 202 -17.05 10.37 1.74
N MET A 203 -15.97 10.01 2.44
CA MET A 203 -14.65 10.62 2.21
C MET A 203 -14.11 10.34 0.80
N ILE A 204 -14.22 9.11 0.29
CA ILE A 204 -13.76 8.76 -1.05
C ILE A 204 -14.50 9.58 -2.10
N GLU A 205 -15.83 9.70 -1.98
CA GLU A 205 -16.64 10.51 -2.88
C GLU A 205 -16.25 12.00 -2.86
N GLU A 206 -16.02 12.56 -1.67
CA GLU A 206 -15.57 13.94 -1.51
C GLU A 206 -14.20 14.17 -2.16
N VAL A 207 -13.21 13.32 -1.85
CA VAL A 207 -11.87 13.38 -2.45
C VAL A 207 -11.96 13.23 -3.96
N TRP A 208 -12.77 12.31 -4.46
CA TRP A 208 -12.95 12.07 -5.89
C TRP A 208 -13.51 13.29 -6.61
N ARG A 209 -14.55 13.93 -6.06
CA ARG A 209 -15.15 15.14 -6.65
C ARG A 209 -14.18 16.32 -6.70
N GLN A 210 -13.30 16.45 -5.70
CA GLN A 210 -12.27 17.50 -5.68
C GLN A 210 -11.15 17.21 -6.69
N LEU A 211 -10.69 15.96 -6.83
CA LEU A 211 -9.61 15.60 -7.74
C LEU A 211 -10.04 15.49 -9.22
N PHE A 212 -11.29 15.09 -9.47
CA PHE A 212 -11.79 14.74 -10.80
C PHE A 212 -13.05 15.52 -11.16
N VAL A 213 -12.96 16.85 -11.07
CA VAL A 213 -14.08 17.78 -11.31
C VAL A 213 -14.74 17.52 -12.67
N GLY A 214 -16.07 17.41 -12.66
CA GLY A 214 -16.89 17.23 -13.87
C GLY A 214 -16.92 15.80 -14.41
N LYS A 215 -16.31 14.83 -13.72
CA LYS A 215 -16.45 13.41 -14.04
C LYS A 215 -17.70 12.83 -13.38
N ASN A 216 -18.47 12.06 -14.13
CA ASN A 216 -19.60 11.31 -13.59
C ASN A 216 -19.11 10.09 -12.80
N ASP A 217 -19.92 9.60 -11.86
CA ASP A 217 -19.52 8.51 -10.94
C ASP A 217 -19.23 7.17 -11.67
N ASP A 218 -19.90 6.93 -12.82
CA ASP A 218 -19.68 5.77 -13.69
C ASP A 218 -18.57 5.99 -14.73
N GLN A 219 -18.08 7.22 -14.89
CA GLN A 219 -17.06 7.51 -15.89
C GLN A 219 -15.73 6.91 -15.45
N ARG A 220 -15.26 5.89 -16.18
CA ARG A 220 -13.91 5.36 -16.02
C ARG A 220 -12.89 6.43 -16.38
N LEU A 221 -11.95 6.65 -15.47
CA LEU A 221 -10.82 7.54 -15.70
C LEU A 221 -9.79 6.87 -16.61
N GLU A 222 -9.17 7.67 -17.46
CA GLU A 222 -8.05 7.28 -18.30
C GLU A 222 -6.75 7.77 -17.66
N SER A 223 -5.76 6.87 -17.56
CA SER A 223 -4.43 7.22 -17.08
C SER A 223 -3.68 7.99 -18.17
N ASN A 224 -2.92 9.01 -17.77
CA ASN A 224 -1.96 9.72 -18.60
C ASN A 224 -0.81 8.80 -19.08
N ASN A 225 -0.57 7.70 -18.35
CA ASN A 225 0.47 6.69 -18.65
C ASN A 225 -0.11 5.28 -18.46
N PRO A 226 -1.00 4.80 -19.35
CA PRO A 226 -1.77 3.56 -19.15
C PRO A 226 -0.90 2.30 -19.11
N ASP A 227 0.27 2.32 -19.76
CA ASP A 227 1.22 1.20 -19.76
C ASP A 227 2.14 1.19 -18.52
N HIS A 228 2.09 2.23 -17.69
CA HIS A 228 2.91 2.30 -16.48
C HIS A 228 2.34 1.41 -15.38
N PHE A 229 3.17 0.60 -14.74
CA PHE A 229 2.73 -0.38 -13.74
C PHE A 229 2.00 0.24 -12.55
N ALA A 230 2.44 1.42 -12.11
CA ALA A 230 1.86 2.15 -10.99
C ALA A 230 0.57 2.93 -11.35
N SER A 231 0.15 2.90 -12.62
CA SER A 231 -1.00 3.68 -13.10
C SER A 231 -2.36 3.18 -12.63
N ARG A 232 -2.47 1.92 -12.21
CA ARG A 232 -3.73 1.34 -11.74
C ARG A 232 -4.00 1.69 -10.28
N PHE A 233 -5.27 1.86 -9.93
CA PHE A 233 -5.69 2.05 -8.54
C PHE A 233 -5.27 0.88 -7.65
N VAL A 234 -4.95 1.20 -6.41
CA VAL A 234 -4.56 0.22 -5.39
C VAL A 234 -5.47 0.36 -4.19
N LEU A 235 -5.98 -0.76 -3.70
CA LEU A 235 -6.60 -0.83 -2.40
C LEU A 235 -5.73 -1.72 -1.51
N TYR A 236 -5.42 -1.30 -0.29
CA TYR A 236 -4.95 -2.29 0.69
C TYR A 236 -6.09 -2.78 1.56
N PHE A 237 -5.99 -4.03 1.99
CA PHE A 237 -6.84 -4.62 3.01
C PHE A 237 -5.99 -4.97 4.23
N GLU A 238 -6.29 -4.34 5.36
CA GLU A 238 -5.63 -4.57 6.64
C GLU A 238 -6.32 -5.74 7.37
N LEU A 239 -5.55 -6.79 7.63
CA LEU A 239 -5.92 -7.98 8.37
C LEU A 239 -5.19 -7.96 9.71
N ALA A 240 -5.87 -8.35 10.80
CA ALA A 240 -5.25 -8.36 12.12
C ALA A 240 -5.84 -9.46 13.01
N PRO A 241 -5.07 -9.99 13.98
CA PRO A 241 -5.59 -10.95 14.95
C PRO A 241 -6.76 -10.36 15.72
N GLY A 242 -7.76 -11.20 16.01
CA GLY A 242 -8.98 -10.80 16.72
C GLY A 242 -9.97 -9.95 15.92
N ARG A 243 -9.71 -9.70 14.62
CA ARG A 243 -10.68 -9.08 13.71
C ARG A 243 -11.34 -10.13 12.82
N GLU A 244 -12.65 -10.00 12.63
CA GLU A 244 -13.42 -10.90 11.76
C GLU A 244 -13.38 -10.47 10.30
N ILE A 245 -13.31 -9.16 10.04
CA ILE A 245 -13.37 -8.57 8.70
C ILE A 245 -12.14 -7.69 8.42
N PRO A 246 -11.67 -7.63 7.16
CA PRO A 246 -10.59 -6.75 6.76
C PRO A 246 -11.00 -5.28 6.77
N PHE A 247 -10.04 -4.37 6.96
CA PHE A 247 -10.26 -2.93 6.82
C PHE A 247 -9.62 -2.39 5.53
N PRO A 248 -10.39 -1.79 4.62
CA PRO A 248 -9.90 -1.31 3.34
C PRO A 248 -9.30 0.11 3.45
N LYS A 249 -8.33 0.41 2.58
CA LYS A 249 -7.87 1.77 2.28
C LYS A 249 -7.64 1.92 0.78
N LEU A 250 -8.04 3.07 0.22
CA LEU A 250 -7.81 3.44 -1.17
C LEU A 250 -6.51 4.24 -1.33
N TYR A 251 -5.74 3.93 -2.37
CA TYR A 251 -4.64 4.73 -2.91
C TYR A 251 -5.03 5.21 -4.30
N ILE A 252 -5.07 6.54 -4.46
CA ILE A 252 -5.34 7.19 -5.74
C ILE A 252 -4.00 7.51 -6.39
N PRO A 253 -3.67 6.94 -7.56
CA PRO A 253 -2.40 7.19 -8.24
C PRO A 253 -2.42 8.57 -8.95
N ILE A 254 -2.40 9.64 -8.16
CA ILE A 254 -2.60 11.03 -8.61
C ILE A 254 -1.66 11.45 -9.75
N ARG A 255 -0.40 10.98 -9.75
CA ARG A 255 0.58 11.27 -10.84
C ARG A 255 0.11 10.77 -12.22
N HIS A 256 -0.74 9.75 -12.23
CA HIS A 256 -1.23 9.13 -13.45
C HIS A 256 -2.60 9.65 -13.89
N TYR A 257 -3.34 10.37 -13.05
CA TYR A 257 -4.70 10.82 -13.36
C TYR A 257 -4.94 12.32 -13.17
N CYS A 258 -4.17 12.98 -12.32
CA CYS A 258 -4.25 14.41 -12.09
C CYS A 258 -3.30 15.14 -13.04
N GLN A 259 -3.63 16.40 -13.35
CA GLN A 259 -2.89 17.19 -14.33
C GLN A 259 -1.54 17.68 -13.79
N ASN A 260 -1.48 18.09 -12.52
CA ASN A 260 -0.26 18.56 -11.85
C ASN A 260 -0.45 18.59 -10.32
N ASP A 261 0.67 18.70 -9.60
CA ASP A 261 0.70 18.70 -8.14
C ASP A 261 0.05 19.93 -7.51
N ALA A 262 0.05 21.08 -8.19
CA ALA A 262 -0.59 22.30 -7.67
C ALA A 262 -2.11 22.10 -7.54
N LEU A 263 -2.77 21.55 -8.56
CA LEU A 263 -4.20 21.25 -8.52
C LEU A 263 -4.54 20.19 -7.48
N VAL A 264 -3.67 19.19 -7.29
CA VAL A 264 -3.83 18.21 -6.20
C VAL A 264 -3.73 18.90 -4.83
N GLY A 265 -2.75 19.79 -4.66
CA GLY A 265 -2.60 20.59 -3.45
C GLY A 265 -3.82 21.46 -3.15
N GLU A 266 -4.37 22.14 -4.16
CA GLU A 266 -5.57 22.97 -4.03
C GLU A 266 -6.80 22.13 -3.63
N ALA A 267 -6.98 20.97 -4.26
CA ALA A 267 -8.05 20.03 -3.93
C ALA A 267 -7.96 19.53 -2.48
N LEU A 268 -6.74 19.22 -2.00
CA LEU A 268 -6.52 18.81 -0.61
C LEU A 268 -6.77 19.95 0.37
N GLU A 269 -6.29 21.16 0.10
CA GLU A 269 -6.54 22.32 0.96
C GLU A 269 -8.05 22.62 1.08
N GLN A 270 -8.77 22.56 -0.03
CA GLN A 270 -10.22 22.78 -0.04
C GLN A 270 -10.94 21.71 0.78
N LEU A 271 -10.56 20.44 0.64
CA LEU A 271 -11.12 19.34 1.43
C LEU A 271 -10.90 19.53 2.95
N TYR A 272 -9.68 19.86 3.35
CA TYR A 272 -9.34 20.05 4.78
C TYR A 272 -10.04 21.27 5.38
N LYS A 273 -10.15 22.35 4.60
CA LYS A 273 -10.89 23.55 4.98
C LYS A 273 -12.37 23.25 5.18
N GLU A 274 -13.00 22.54 4.25
CA GLU A 274 -14.43 22.20 4.32
C GLU A 274 -14.74 21.26 5.49
N LYS A 275 -13.87 20.27 5.72
CA LYS A 275 -14.17 19.17 6.65
C LYS A 275 -13.72 19.43 8.09
N TYR A 276 -12.59 20.11 8.25
CA TYR A 276 -11.95 20.28 9.56
C TYR A 276 -11.79 21.75 9.97
N GLY A 277 -12.14 22.69 9.09
CA GLY A 277 -11.95 24.12 9.34
C GLY A 277 -10.47 24.52 9.47
N ILE A 278 -9.56 23.64 9.03
CA ILE A 278 -8.12 23.87 9.13
C ILE A 278 -7.70 24.71 7.92
N LYS A 279 -7.11 25.88 8.18
CA LYS A 279 -6.42 26.67 7.16
C LYS A 279 -4.98 26.17 7.08
N GLU A 280 -4.74 25.16 6.27
CA GLU A 280 -3.39 24.64 6.08
C GLU A 280 -2.58 25.45 5.05
N THR A 281 -1.26 25.40 5.22
CA THR A 281 -0.24 25.95 4.31
C THR A 281 0.33 24.86 3.40
N HIS A 282 -0.36 23.73 3.22
CA HIS A 282 0.15 22.55 2.52
C HIS A 282 0.74 22.86 1.17
N LEU A 283 0.10 23.70 0.35
CA LEU A 283 0.67 24.12 -0.93
C LEU A 283 1.99 24.85 -0.74
N ARG A 284 2.10 25.73 0.26
CA ARG A 284 3.36 26.44 0.54
C ARG A 284 4.44 25.50 1.04
N ASP A 285 4.10 24.54 1.89
CA ASP A 285 5.05 23.59 2.45
C ASP A 285 5.52 22.58 1.38
N ILE A 286 4.62 22.09 0.53
CA ILE A 286 4.92 21.27 -0.65
C ILE A 286 5.80 22.07 -1.63
N GLN A 287 5.43 23.31 -1.94
CA GLN A 287 6.21 24.19 -2.83
C GLN A 287 7.60 24.50 -2.29
N SER A 288 7.78 24.54 -0.96
CA SER A 288 9.08 24.80 -0.33
C SER A 288 9.99 23.56 -0.30
N ALA A 289 9.43 22.37 -0.55
CA ALA A 289 10.15 21.10 -0.56
C ALA A 289 10.60 20.65 -1.97
N LEU A 290 10.10 21.31 -3.03
CA LEU A 290 10.46 21.11 -4.44
C LEU A 290 11.57 22.08 -4.87
#